data_AF-H9FE95-F1
#
_entry.id   AF-H9FE95-F1
#
_cell.length_a   1.000
_cell.length_b   1.000
_cell.length_c   1.000
_cell.angle_alpha   90.00
_cell.angle_beta   90.00
_cell.angle_gamma   90.00
#
_symmetry.space_group_name_H-M   'P 1'
#
loop_
_entity.id
_entity.type
_entity.pdbx_description
1 polymer ?
#
loop_
_entity_poly.entity_id
_entity_poly.type
_entity_poly.pdbx_seq_one_letter_code
_entity_poly.pdbx_strand_id
1 'polypeptide(L)'
;QAQLPCLLVAGSGGAADCLAETLEDTLAPGSGGARQGEARDRIRRFFPKGDPEVLQAQVERIMTRKELLTVYSSEDGSEEFETIVLKALVKACGSSEASAYLDELRLAVAWNRVDIAQSELFRGDIQWRSFHLEASLMDALLNDRPEFVRLLISHGLSLGRFLTPMRLAQLYGAAPPHSLIRNLLDQASHSAGTKALAQKGGAAEPRPPDVGHVLRMLLGKMCAP
;
A
#
# COMPACT_ATOMS: atom_id res chain seq x y z
N GLN A 1 9.23 3.00 -22.87
CA GLN A 1 8.12 2.09 -22.50
C GLN A 1 7.77 2.37 -21.05
N ALA A 2 6.47 2.42 -20.70
CA ALA A 2 6.04 2.62 -19.31
C ALA A 2 6.55 1.46 -18.40
N GLN A 3 6.81 1.74 -17.12
CA GLN A 3 7.16 0.73 -16.12
C GLN A 3 5.87 0.18 -15.49
N LEU A 4 5.16 -0.65 -16.24
CA LEU A 4 3.93 -1.28 -15.76
C LEU A 4 4.24 -2.71 -15.29
N PRO A 5 3.98 -3.02 -14.01
CA PRO A 5 4.01 -4.40 -13.51
C PRO A 5 2.96 -5.23 -14.25
N CYS A 6 3.33 -6.44 -14.69
CA CYS A 6 2.43 -7.34 -15.40
C CYS A 6 2.23 -8.63 -14.59
N LEU A 7 0.96 -8.95 -14.34
CA LEU A 7 0.56 -10.20 -13.72
C LEU A 7 0.19 -11.21 -14.82
N LEU A 8 0.90 -12.33 -14.87
CA LEU A 8 0.67 -13.44 -15.80
C LEU A 8 -0.13 -14.51 -15.06
N VAL A 9 -1.29 -14.89 -15.59
CA VAL A 9 -2.13 -15.95 -15.00
C VAL A 9 -1.74 -17.29 -15.63
N ALA A 10 -1.09 -18.16 -14.86
CA ALA A 10 -0.71 -19.49 -15.30
C ALA A 10 -1.96 -20.36 -15.55
N GLY A 11 -1.91 -21.18 -16.60
CA GLY A 11 -3.02 -22.01 -17.06
C GLY A 11 -4.06 -21.26 -17.89
N SER A 12 -3.84 -19.98 -18.20
CA SER A 12 -4.76 -19.19 -19.03
C SER A 12 -4.52 -19.37 -20.54
N GLY A 13 -3.40 -19.98 -20.93
CA GLY A 13 -3.05 -20.28 -22.31
C GLY A 13 -2.31 -19.15 -23.04
N GLY A 14 -1.97 -19.43 -24.31
CA GLY A 14 -1.42 -18.46 -25.25
C GLY A 14 -0.18 -17.73 -24.74
N ALA A 15 -0.28 -16.40 -24.66
CA ALA A 15 0.83 -15.53 -24.29
C ALA A 15 1.24 -15.64 -22.81
N ALA A 16 0.27 -15.85 -21.91
CA ALA A 16 0.53 -15.88 -20.48
C ALA A 16 1.37 -17.11 -20.10
N ASP A 17 0.95 -18.30 -20.55
CA ASP A 17 1.67 -19.55 -20.28
C ASP A 17 3.03 -19.58 -20.99
N CYS A 18 3.11 -19.08 -22.22
CA CYS A 18 4.38 -18.95 -22.92
C CYS A 18 5.39 -18.09 -22.14
N LEU A 19 4.95 -16.96 -21.59
CA LEU A 19 5.80 -16.07 -20.80
C LEU A 19 6.09 -16.65 -19.41
N ALA A 20 5.13 -17.31 -18.75
CA ALA A 20 5.30 -17.94 -17.46
C ALA A 20 6.36 -19.06 -17.52
N GLU A 21 6.23 -20.00 -18.47
CA GLU A 21 7.21 -21.08 -18.66
C GLU A 21 8.61 -20.53 -18.99
N THR A 22 8.69 -19.43 -19.76
CA THR A 22 9.98 -18.80 -20.08
C THR A 22 10.59 -18.06 -18.88
N LEU A 23 9.76 -17.51 -18.00
CA LEU A 23 10.21 -16.88 -16.76
C LEU A 23 10.76 -17.91 -15.77
N GLU A 24 10.07 -19.05 -15.62
CA GLU A 24 10.53 -20.17 -14.79
C GLU A 24 11.88 -20.70 -15.27
N ASP A 25 12.03 -20.87 -16.59
CA ASP A 25 13.29 -21.33 -17.18
C ASP A 25 14.46 -20.35 -16.97
N THR A 26 14.20 -19.04 -16.99
CA THR A 26 15.24 -18.02 -16.72
C THR A 26 15.62 -17.92 -15.24
N LEU A 27 14.80 -18.47 -14.34
CA LEU A 27 15.08 -18.54 -12.90
C LEU A 27 15.78 -19.87 -12.50
N ALA A 28 15.65 -20.93 -13.30
CA ALA A 28 16.26 -22.23 -13.03
C ALA A 28 17.81 -22.19 -13.14
N PRO A 29 18.57 -22.60 -12.11
CA PRO A 29 20.02 -22.59 -12.12
C PRO A 29 20.59 -23.65 -13.08
N GLY A 30 21.41 -23.23 -14.05
CA GLY A 30 22.14 -24.13 -14.98
C GLY A 30 21.89 -23.90 -16.49
N SER A 31 21.06 -22.95 -16.87
CA SER A 31 20.57 -22.77 -18.25
C SER A 31 21.42 -21.82 -19.11
N GLY A 32 22.68 -22.17 -19.36
CA GLY A 32 23.62 -21.28 -20.06
C GLY A 32 23.70 -21.38 -21.59
N GLY A 33 23.01 -22.33 -22.26
CA GLY A 33 23.17 -22.43 -23.73
C GLY A 33 22.34 -23.46 -24.49
N ALA A 34 21.74 -24.46 -23.85
CA ALA A 34 20.97 -25.50 -24.56
C ALA A 34 19.49 -25.13 -24.87
N ARG A 35 18.94 -24.09 -24.22
CA ARG A 35 17.48 -23.81 -24.21
C ARG A 35 16.96 -22.89 -25.32
N GLN A 36 17.83 -22.32 -26.15
CA GLN A 36 17.38 -21.42 -27.23
C GLN A 36 16.54 -22.16 -28.30
N GLY A 37 16.83 -23.46 -28.51
CA GLY A 37 16.00 -24.34 -29.34
C GLY A 37 14.63 -24.62 -28.70
N GLU A 38 14.60 -24.90 -27.40
CA GLU A 38 13.38 -25.17 -26.63
C GLU A 38 12.45 -23.95 -26.58
N ALA A 39 13.00 -22.74 -26.48
CA ALA A 39 12.24 -21.50 -26.52
C ALA A 39 11.50 -21.31 -27.86
N ARG A 40 12.14 -21.65 -28.98
CA ARG A 40 11.54 -21.53 -30.32
C ARG A 40 10.40 -22.54 -30.52
N ASP A 41 10.58 -23.76 -30.03
CA ASP A 41 9.55 -24.80 -30.10
C ASP A 41 8.38 -24.49 -29.16
N ARG A 42 8.64 -23.89 -27.99
CA ARG A 42 7.60 -23.37 -27.08
C ARG A 42 6.78 -22.26 -27.73
N ILE A 43 7.43 -21.27 -28.36
CA ILE A 43 6.73 -20.19 -29.06
C ILE A 43 5.84 -20.76 -30.18
N ARG A 44 6.32 -21.75 -30.94
CA ARG A 44 5.51 -22.43 -31.97
C ARG A 44 4.31 -23.18 -31.40
N ARG A 45 4.45 -23.77 -30.22
CA ARG A 45 3.35 -24.46 -29.51
C ARG A 45 2.22 -23.50 -29.16
N PHE A 46 2.55 -22.30 -28.64
CA PHE A 46 1.55 -21.31 -28.21
C PHE A 46 1.08 -20.36 -29.33
N PHE A 47 1.91 -20.14 -30.35
CA PHE A 47 1.64 -19.24 -31.47
C PHE A 47 1.87 -19.92 -32.84
N PRO A 48 1.03 -20.88 -33.25
CA PRO A 48 1.22 -21.64 -34.48
C PRO A 48 1.12 -20.81 -35.77
N LYS A 49 0.54 -19.61 -35.71
CA LYS A 49 0.36 -18.69 -36.85
C LYS A 49 1.33 -17.50 -36.85
N GLY A 50 2.13 -17.34 -35.81
CA GLY A 50 3.04 -16.19 -35.67
C GLY A 50 4.40 -16.44 -36.31
N ASP A 51 5.10 -15.37 -36.68
CA ASP A 51 6.51 -15.45 -37.06
C ASP A 51 7.36 -15.78 -35.82
N PRO A 52 8.00 -16.95 -35.75
CA PRO A 52 8.74 -17.36 -34.56
C PRO A 52 9.93 -16.46 -34.26
N GLU A 53 10.56 -15.84 -35.27
CA GLU A 53 11.75 -15.00 -35.04
C GLU A 53 11.37 -13.67 -34.40
N VAL A 54 10.28 -13.05 -34.87
CA VAL A 54 9.76 -11.79 -34.30
C VAL A 54 9.25 -12.02 -32.87
N LEU A 55 8.50 -13.10 -32.65
CA LEU A 55 7.97 -13.44 -31.32
C LEU A 55 9.09 -13.77 -30.34
N GLN A 56 10.13 -14.48 -30.78
CA GLN A 56 11.28 -14.77 -29.95
C GLN A 56 12.00 -13.48 -29.53
N ALA A 57 12.28 -12.58 -30.47
CA ALA A 57 12.89 -11.29 -30.16
C ALA A 57 12.02 -10.46 -29.19
N GLN A 58 10.69 -10.55 -29.31
CA GLN A 58 9.77 -9.87 -28.40
C GLN A 58 9.77 -10.47 -26.99
N VAL A 59 9.77 -11.80 -26.85
CA VAL A 59 9.87 -12.49 -25.57
C VAL A 59 11.20 -12.19 -24.90
N GLU A 60 12.32 -12.29 -25.63
CA GLU A 60 13.64 -11.94 -25.11
C GLU A 60 13.69 -10.49 -24.61
N ARG A 61 13.10 -9.56 -25.37
CA ARG A 61 12.98 -8.15 -24.94
C ARG A 61 12.14 -7.99 -23.67
N ILE A 62 11.06 -8.74 -23.52
CA ILE A 62 10.24 -8.73 -22.29
C ILE A 62 11.05 -9.28 -21.10
N MET A 63 11.81 -10.36 -21.32
CA MET A 63 12.64 -11.00 -20.30
C MET A 63 13.83 -10.14 -19.83
N THR A 64 14.22 -9.11 -20.58
CA THR A 64 15.18 -8.10 -20.07
C THR A 64 14.69 -7.37 -18.82
N ARG A 65 13.36 -7.29 -18.63
CA ARG A 65 12.69 -6.62 -17.50
C ARG A 65 11.85 -7.59 -16.68
N LYS A 66 12.40 -8.78 -16.41
CA LYS A 66 11.72 -9.88 -15.70
C LYS A 66 11.27 -9.51 -14.28
N GLU A 67 11.84 -8.48 -13.67
CA GLU A 67 11.44 -7.94 -12.37
C GLU A 67 9.99 -7.40 -12.38
N LEU A 68 9.50 -6.93 -13.52
CA LEU A 68 8.11 -6.45 -13.67
C LEU A 68 7.09 -7.58 -13.87
N LEU A 69 7.56 -8.81 -14.11
CA LEU A 69 6.69 -9.95 -14.37
C LEU A 69 6.46 -10.71 -13.07
N THR A 70 5.19 -10.96 -12.76
CA THR A 70 4.79 -11.83 -11.65
C THR A 70 3.84 -12.88 -12.19
N VAL A 71 4.09 -14.15 -11.87
CA VAL A 71 3.23 -15.26 -12.27
C VAL A 71 2.29 -15.57 -11.12
N TYR A 72 1.01 -15.70 -11.44
CA TYR A 72 -0.05 -16.12 -10.56
C TYR A 72 -0.59 -17.46 -11.04
N SER A 73 -0.45 -18.50 -10.23
CA SER A 73 -1.12 -19.78 -10.46
C SER A 73 -2.28 -19.94 -9.48
N SER A 74 -3.42 -20.42 -9.96
CA SER A 74 -4.53 -20.80 -9.09
C SER A 74 -4.20 -22.01 -8.20
N GLU A 75 -3.13 -22.74 -8.51
CA GLU A 75 -2.75 -23.98 -7.82
C GLU A 75 -1.71 -23.74 -6.71
N ASP A 76 -1.03 -22.59 -6.70
CA ASP A 76 0.12 -22.31 -5.82
C ASP A 76 -0.25 -21.95 -4.37
N GLY A 77 -1.55 -21.97 -4.02
CA GLY A 77 -2.00 -21.93 -2.63
C GLY A 77 -3.21 -21.04 -2.37
N SER A 78 -3.48 -20.80 -1.08
CA SER A 78 -4.60 -19.99 -0.59
C SER A 78 -4.30 -18.50 -0.54
N GLU A 79 -3.25 -18.02 -1.22
CA GLU A 79 -2.94 -16.59 -1.23
C GLU A 79 -4.06 -15.84 -1.96
N GLU A 80 -4.73 -14.94 -1.24
CA GLU A 80 -5.75 -14.07 -1.81
C GLU A 80 -5.14 -13.26 -2.96
N PHE A 81 -5.90 -13.06 -4.04
CA PHE A 81 -5.45 -12.33 -5.24
C PHE A 81 -4.84 -10.95 -4.91
N GLU A 82 -5.42 -10.22 -3.94
CA GLU A 82 -4.90 -8.94 -3.45
C GLU A 82 -3.45 -9.06 -2.96
N THR A 83 -3.10 -10.18 -2.33
CA THR A 83 -1.73 -10.48 -1.89
C THR A 83 -0.75 -10.43 -3.04
N ILE A 84 -1.14 -11.07 -4.13
CA ILE A 84 -0.29 -11.34 -5.28
C ILE A 84 -0.12 -10.07 -6.09
N VAL A 85 -1.18 -9.28 -6.19
CA VAL A 85 -1.12 -7.92 -6.76
C VAL A 85 -0.16 -7.05 -5.96
N LEU A 86 -0.29 -6.99 -4.63
CA LEU A 86 0.60 -6.16 -3.81
C LEU A 86 2.06 -6.63 -3.90
N LYS A 87 2.32 -7.94 -3.84
CA LYS A 87 3.65 -8.52 -4.06
C LYS A 87 4.23 -8.15 -5.43
N ALA A 88 3.41 -8.18 -6.48
CA ALA A 88 3.83 -7.80 -7.83
C ALA A 88 4.25 -6.33 -7.91
N LEU A 89 3.52 -5.44 -7.24
CA LEU A 89 3.85 -4.02 -7.16
C LEU A 89 5.17 -3.79 -6.42
N VAL A 90 5.33 -4.40 -5.24
CA VAL A 90 6.56 -4.28 -4.44
C VAL A 90 7.78 -4.83 -5.21
N LYS A 91 7.64 -5.98 -5.86
CA LYS A 91 8.70 -6.59 -6.67
C LYS A 91 9.11 -5.68 -7.84
N ALA A 92 8.14 -5.04 -8.49
CA ALA A 92 8.39 -4.20 -9.65
C ALA A 92 9.13 -2.89 -9.34
N CYS A 93 9.08 -2.41 -8.10
CA CYS A 93 9.73 -1.17 -7.70
C CYS A 93 11.26 -1.32 -7.63
N GLY A 94 11.76 -2.50 -7.20
CA GLY A 94 13.17 -2.92 -7.32
C GLY A 94 14.23 -2.00 -6.69
N SER A 95 13.82 -1.07 -5.83
CA SER A 95 14.69 -0.09 -5.16
C SER A 95 14.93 -0.51 -3.71
N SER A 96 15.99 0.00 -3.08
CA SER A 96 16.15 -0.11 -1.61
C SER A 96 15.69 1.16 -0.88
N GLU A 97 15.23 2.17 -1.62
CA GLU A 97 14.75 3.43 -1.07
C GLU A 97 13.29 3.30 -0.60
N ALA A 98 13.04 3.59 0.67
CA ALA A 98 11.69 3.56 1.26
C ALA A 98 10.69 4.51 0.58
N SER A 99 11.17 5.63 -0.01
CA SER A 99 10.34 6.56 -0.76
C SER A 99 9.65 5.91 -1.97
N ALA A 100 10.25 4.86 -2.53
CA ALA A 100 9.70 4.14 -3.67
C ALA A 100 8.53 3.21 -3.27
N TYR A 101 8.37 2.93 -1.97
CA TYR A 101 7.39 1.97 -1.44
C TYR A 101 6.24 2.62 -0.65
N LEU A 102 6.12 3.95 -0.69
CA LEU A 102 5.13 4.68 0.12
C LEU A 102 3.71 4.32 -0.29
N ASP A 103 3.45 4.18 -1.58
CA ASP A 103 2.12 3.86 -2.09
C ASP A 103 1.75 2.40 -1.79
N GLU A 104 2.69 1.47 -1.91
CA GLU A 104 2.53 0.06 -1.57
C GLU A 104 2.26 -0.11 -0.07
N LEU A 105 2.96 0.63 0.80
CA LEU A 105 2.70 0.61 2.23
C LEU A 105 1.29 1.13 2.56
N ARG A 106 0.87 2.23 1.92
CA ARG A 106 -0.49 2.76 2.12
C ARG A 106 -1.56 1.82 1.57
N LEU A 107 -1.29 1.13 0.46
CA LEU A 107 -2.18 0.12 -0.09
C LEU A 107 -2.32 -1.08 0.86
N ALA A 108 -1.21 -1.55 1.45
CA ALA A 108 -1.23 -2.59 2.47
C ALA A 108 -2.10 -2.19 3.68
N VAL A 109 -1.99 -0.94 4.13
CA VAL A 109 -2.83 -0.38 5.22
C VAL A 109 -4.30 -0.36 4.82
N ALA A 110 -4.62 0.11 3.61
CA ALA A 110 -5.99 0.19 3.11
C ALA A 110 -6.65 -1.19 3.03
N TRP A 111 -5.92 -2.18 2.52
CA TRP A 111 -6.36 -3.58 2.41
C TRP A 111 -6.27 -4.36 3.73
N ASN A 112 -5.74 -3.75 4.79
CA ASN A 112 -5.53 -4.40 6.09
C ASN A 112 -4.65 -5.67 6.01
N ARG A 113 -3.66 -5.68 5.12
CA ARG A 113 -2.74 -6.82 4.92
C ARG A 113 -1.40 -6.59 5.61
N VAL A 114 -1.43 -6.74 6.94
CA VAL A 114 -0.27 -6.58 7.82
C VAL A 114 0.81 -7.62 7.52
N ASP A 115 0.38 -8.83 7.20
CA ASP A 115 1.23 -9.95 6.82
C ASP A 115 2.11 -9.61 5.61
N ILE A 116 1.55 -8.98 4.58
CA ILE A 116 2.30 -8.56 3.38
C ILE A 116 3.23 -7.41 3.70
N ALA A 117 2.76 -6.41 4.45
CA ALA A 117 3.62 -5.30 4.85
C ALA A 117 4.84 -5.84 5.62
N GLN A 118 4.63 -6.79 6.53
CA GLN A 118 5.71 -7.41 7.28
C GLN A 118 6.63 -8.26 6.41
N SER A 119 6.09 -9.11 5.54
CA SER A 119 6.87 -10.04 4.73
C SER A 119 7.53 -9.40 3.51
N GLU A 120 7.01 -8.28 3.00
CA GLU A 120 7.48 -7.65 1.76
C GLU A 120 8.12 -6.27 1.95
N LEU A 121 7.58 -5.44 2.85
CA LEU A 121 8.02 -4.04 3.02
C LEU A 121 8.96 -3.86 4.21
N PHE A 122 8.85 -4.71 5.24
CA PHE A 122 9.67 -4.66 6.45
C PHE A 122 10.70 -5.81 6.54
N ARG A 123 11.19 -6.31 5.39
CA ARG A 123 12.20 -7.38 5.28
C ARG A 123 13.61 -7.01 5.80
N GLY A 124 13.86 -5.73 6.07
CA GLY A 124 15.12 -5.22 6.61
C GLY A 124 16.13 -4.72 5.57
N ASP A 125 15.85 -4.90 4.29
CA ASP A 125 16.58 -4.32 3.15
C ASP A 125 16.15 -2.88 2.82
N ILE A 126 14.92 -2.51 3.18
CA ILE A 126 14.37 -1.16 2.99
C ILE A 126 14.66 -0.28 4.21
N GLN A 127 15.31 0.87 3.99
CA GLN A 127 15.65 1.82 5.05
C GLN A 127 14.50 2.77 5.39
N TRP A 128 13.66 2.35 6.33
CA TRP A 128 12.57 3.18 6.85
C TRP A 128 13.09 4.28 7.79
N ARG A 129 12.52 5.48 7.63
CA ARG A 129 12.71 6.62 8.55
C ARG A 129 11.34 7.01 9.05
N SER A 130 11.28 7.60 10.24
CA SER A 130 10.00 8.00 10.87
C SER A 130 9.08 8.73 9.89
N PHE A 131 9.59 9.73 9.14
CA PHE A 131 8.76 10.52 8.23
C PHE A 131 8.16 9.74 7.05
N HIS A 132 8.79 8.63 6.60
CA HIS A 132 8.23 7.76 5.57
C HIS A 132 6.96 7.06 6.07
N LEU A 133 6.90 6.77 7.37
CA LEU A 133 5.81 5.99 7.99
C LEU A 133 4.65 6.87 8.46
N GLU A 134 4.83 8.19 8.55
CA GLU A 134 3.83 9.09 9.15
C GLU A 134 2.51 9.14 8.38
N ALA A 135 2.54 9.12 7.05
CA ALA A 135 1.32 9.10 6.24
C ALA A 135 0.55 7.78 6.43
N SER A 136 1.26 6.65 6.38
CA SER A 136 0.68 5.32 6.60
C SER A 136 0.13 5.16 8.02
N LEU A 137 0.76 5.79 9.03
CA LEU A 137 0.23 5.79 10.40
C LEU A 137 -1.06 6.58 10.50
N MET A 138 -1.13 7.74 9.84
CA MET A 138 -2.37 8.52 9.80
C MET A 138 -3.50 7.67 9.20
N ASP A 139 -3.24 7.01 8.05
CA ASP A 139 -4.23 6.14 7.41
C ASP A 139 -4.62 4.96 8.33
N ALA A 140 -3.66 4.35 9.03
CA ALA A 140 -3.94 3.25 9.96
C ALA A 140 -4.80 3.67 11.15
N LEU A 141 -4.57 4.87 11.71
CA LEU A 141 -5.38 5.42 12.81
C LEU A 141 -6.79 5.77 12.35
N LEU A 142 -6.93 6.39 11.17
CA LEU A 142 -8.22 6.77 10.62
C LEU A 142 -9.09 5.57 10.23
N ASN A 143 -8.48 4.45 9.83
CA ASN A 143 -9.17 3.24 9.41
C ASN A 143 -9.24 2.15 10.50
N ASP A 144 -8.94 2.48 11.76
CA ASP A 144 -8.97 1.56 12.90
C ASP A 144 -8.15 0.26 12.65
N ARG A 145 -6.88 0.43 12.26
CA ARG A 145 -5.95 -0.67 11.94
C ARG A 145 -4.87 -0.82 13.04
N PRO A 146 -5.20 -1.38 14.22
CA PRO A 146 -4.28 -1.39 15.37
C PRO A 146 -3.03 -2.24 15.16
N GLU A 147 -3.11 -3.32 14.37
CA GLU A 147 -1.94 -4.13 14.02
C GLU A 147 -0.93 -3.35 13.17
N PHE A 148 -1.41 -2.52 12.23
CA PHE A 148 -0.54 -1.61 11.48
C PHE A 148 0.08 -0.54 12.38
N VAL A 149 -0.68 0.01 13.33
CA VAL A 149 -0.13 0.96 14.31
C VAL A 149 1.03 0.32 15.09
N ARG A 150 0.85 -0.92 15.57
CA ARG A 150 1.91 -1.68 16.23
C ARG A 150 3.13 -1.90 15.32
N LEU A 151 2.88 -2.36 14.09
CA LEU A 151 3.92 -2.61 13.09
C LEU A 151 4.76 -1.34 12.83
N LEU A 152 4.11 -0.22 12.51
CA LEU A 152 4.79 1.03 12.16
C LEU A 152 5.62 1.58 13.34
N ILE A 153 5.12 1.49 14.56
CA ILE A 153 5.86 1.89 15.77
C ILE A 153 7.07 0.98 15.98
N SER A 154 6.91 -0.34 15.81
CA SER A 154 8.01 -1.30 15.96
C SER A 154 9.15 -1.10 14.94
N HIS A 155 8.85 -0.50 13.78
CA HIS A 155 9.80 -0.20 12.72
C HIS A 155 10.32 1.25 12.71
N GLY A 156 10.29 1.94 13.86
CA GLY A 156 11.03 3.19 14.06
C GLY A 156 10.23 4.47 13.84
N LEU A 157 8.90 4.40 13.81
CA LEU A 157 8.05 5.59 13.87
C LEU A 157 8.11 6.24 15.26
N SER A 158 8.35 7.55 15.30
CA SER A 158 8.32 8.33 16.55
C SER A 158 6.95 9.00 16.75
N LEU A 159 6.17 8.50 17.72
CA LEU A 159 4.87 9.11 18.07
C LEU A 159 4.99 10.57 18.50
N GLY A 160 6.04 10.93 19.23
CA GLY A 160 6.26 12.31 19.68
C GLY A 160 6.49 13.30 18.53
N ARG A 161 7.12 12.86 17.43
CA ARG A 161 7.26 13.67 16.21
C ARG A 161 5.99 13.63 15.35
N PHE A 162 5.31 12.50 15.35
CA PHE A 162 4.09 12.31 14.57
C PHE A 162 2.93 13.17 15.09
N LEU A 163 2.70 13.22 16.40
CA LEU A 163 1.53 13.86 17.03
C LEU A 163 1.66 15.39 17.09
N THR A 164 1.50 16.05 15.94
CA THR A 164 1.40 17.51 15.86
C THR A 164 -0.03 17.99 16.17
N PRO A 165 -0.23 19.23 16.63
CA PRO A 165 -1.57 19.78 16.84
C PRO A 165 -2.48 19.68 15.61
N MET A 166 -1.92 19.85 14.41
CA MET A 166 -2.63 19.71 13.15
C MET A 166 -3.14 18.28 12.93
N ARG A 167 -2.27 17.28 13.13
CA ARG A 167 -2.64 15.87 12.98
C ARG A 167 -3.62 15.42 14.07
N LEU A 168 -3.45 15.91 15.29
CA LEU A 168 -4.37 15.64 16.38
C LEU A 168 -5.77 16.20 16.09
N ALA A 169 -5.85 17.42 15.55
CA ALA A 169 -7.11 18.00 15.10
C ALA A 169 -7.76 17.18 13.98
N GLN A 170 -6.98 16.67 13.02
CA GLN A 170 -7.47 15.78 11.97
C GLN A 170 -8.05 14.48 12.54
N LEU A 171 -7.35 13.84 13.50
CA LEU A 171 -7.80 12.61 14.14
C LEU A 171 -9.11 12.82 14.92
N TYR A 172 -9.21 13.89 15.71
CA TYR A 172 -10.46 14.23 16.39
C TYR A 172 -11.58 14.63 15.42
N GLY A 173 -11.23 15.29 14.32
CA GLY A 173 -12.17 15.65 13.26
C GLY A 173 -12.72 14.45 12.50
N ALA A 174 -12.00 13.33 12.48
CA ALA A 174 -12.40 12.07 11.86
C ALA A 174 -13.17 11.13 12.81
N ALA A 175 -13.58 11.59 14.00
CA ALA A 175 -14.40 10.81 14.90
C ALA A 175 -15.67 10.29 14.18
N PRO A 176 -16.09 9.03 14.42
CA PRO A 176 -17.21 8.44 13.69
C PRO A 176 -18.49 9.28 13.80
N PRO A 177 -19.21 9.53 12.69
CA PRO A 177 -20.33 10.49 12.65
C PRO A 177 -21.49 10.08 13.56
N HIS A 178 -21.65 8.78 13.83
CA HIS A 178 -22.70 8.25 14.70
C HIS A 178 -22.24 8.01 16.14
N SER A 179 -21.05 8.48 16.51
CA SER A 179 -20.54 8.34 17.88
C SER A 179 -21.08 9.42 18.81
N LEU A 180 -21.26 9.07 20.09
CA LEU A 180 -21.59 10.05 21.13
C LEU A 180 -20.54 11.16 21.24
N ILE A 181 -19.27 10.80 21.03
CA ILE A 181 -18.15 11.75 21.05
C ILE A 181 -18.35 12.82 19.98
N ARG A 182 -18.74 12.43 18.75
CA ARG A 182 -18.99 13.40 17.68
C ARG A 182 -20.11 14.37 18.04
N ASN A 183 -21.22 13.85 18.56
CA ASN A 183 -22.34 14.68 19.00
C ASN A 183 -21.93 15.67 20.12
N LEU A 184 -21.10 15.24 21.07
CA LEU A 184 -20.59 16.10 22.13
C LEU A 184 -19.64 17.19 21.59
N LEU A 185 -18.79 16.85 20.62
CA LEU A 185 -17.90 17.82 19.98
C LEU A 185 -18.69 18.87 19.19
N ASP A 186 -19.74 18.46 18.48
CA ASP A 186 -20.62 19.36 17.75
C ASP A 186 -21.37 20.29 18.73
N GLN A 187 -21.92 19.74 19.82
CA GLN A 187 -22.56 20.54 20.89
C GLN A 187 -21.61 21.55 21.54
N ALA A 188 -20.38 21.14 21.84
CA ALA A 188 -19.36 22.03 22.40
C ALA A 188 -19.03 23.18 21.43
N SER A 189 -18.93 22.88 20.13
CA SER A 189 -18.68 23.89 19.10
C SER A 189 -19.80 24.93 18.98
N HIS A 190 -21.06 24.51 19.12
CA HIS A 190 -22.23 25.40 19.10
C HIS A 190 -22.36 26.25 20.36
N SER A 191 -22.01 25.70 21.53
CA SER A 191 -22.00 26.43 22.80
C SER A 191 -20.95 27.56 22.83
N ALA A 192 -19.82 27.38 22.15
CA ALA A 192 -18.80 28.40 21.96
C ALA A 192 -19.23 29.45 20.90
N GLY A 193 -20.00 29.04 19.88
CA GLY A 193 -20.47 29.89 18.79
C GLY A 193 -21.51 30.94 19.19
N THR A 194 -22.27 30.74 20.28
CA THR A 194 -23.28 31.71 20.74
C THR A 194 -22.68 32.99 21.33
N LYS A 195 -21.35 33.05 21.51
CA LYS A 195 -20.62 34.28 21.93
C LYS A 195 -19.87 34.98 20.79
N ALA A 196 -19.84 34.44 19.56
CA ALA A 196 -18.96 34.90 18.48
C ALA A 196 -19.71 35.32 17.20
N LEU A 197 -20.95 35.80 17.30
CA LEU A 197 -21.70 36.36 16.17
C LEU A 197 -21.31 37.83 15.92
N ALA A 198 -20.05 38.04 15.59
CA ALA A 198 -19.55 39.28 14.98
C ALA A 198 -18.15 39.03 14.38
N GLN A 199 -18.06 38.38 13.22
CA GLN A 199 -17.12 38.75 12.14
C GLN A 199 -17.14 37.76 10.96
N LYS A 200 -17.71 38.26 9.86
CA LYS A 200 -17.17 38.33 8.48
C LYS A 200 -16.71 37.06 7.75
N GLY A 201 -17.23 36.95 6.52
CA GLY A 201 -16.99 35.87 5.57
C GLY A 201 -15.55 35.74 5.07
N GLY A 202 -15.18 34.49 4.86
CA GLY A 202 -13.96 33.96 4.26
C GLY A 202 -14.08 32.44 4.35
N ALA A 203 -13.69 31.71 3.30
CA ALA A 203 -13.84 30.25 3.23
C ALA A 203 -13.30 29.60 4.51
N ALA A 204 -14.20 29.02 5.31
CA ALA A 204 -13.91 28.59 6.67
C ALA A 204 -13.04 27.33 6.62
N GLU A 205 -11.76 27.49 6.94
CA GLU A 205 -10.93 26.37 7.37
C GLU A 205 -11.63 25.71 8.58
N PRO A 206 -11.82 24.39 8.59
CA PRO A 206 -12.54 23.72 9.66
C PRO A 206 -11.84 24.00 11.00
N ARG A 207 -12.51 24.71 11.90
CA ARG A 207 -12.00 24.97 13.24
C ARG A 207 -11.73 23.63 13.94
N PRO A 208 -10.60 23.48 14.65
CA PRO A 208 -10.32 22.26 15.38
C PRO A 208 -11.44 22.02 16.42
N PRO A 209 -11.86 20.75 16.62
CA PRO A 209 -12.93 20.44 17.56
C PRO A 209 -12.53 20.81 19.00
N ASP A 210 -13.47 21.36 19.79
CA ASP A 210 -13.23 21.76 21.20
C ASP A 210 -13.27 20.54 22.13
N VAL A 211 -12.26 19.68 21.98
CA VAL A 211 -12.10 18.46 22.77
C VAL A 211 -11.88 18.79 24.25
N GLY A 212 -11.20 19.89 24.56
CA GLY A 212 -10.91 20.31 25.93
C GLY A 212 -12.17 20.67 26.72
N HIS A 213 -13.18 21.27 26.09
CA HIS A 213 -14.48 21.47 26.73
C HIS A 213 -15.21 20.15 27.01
N VAL A 214 -15.25 19.24 26.03
CA VAL A 214 -15.88 17.92 26.19
C VAL A 214 -15.21 17.10 27.30
N LEU A 215 -13.87 17.08 27.34
CA LEU A 215 -13.13 16.38 28.40
C LEU A 215 -13.42 16.94 29.79
N ARG A 216 -13.51 18.27 29.95
CA ARG A 216 -13.88 18.89 31.23
C ARG A 216 -15.31 18.58 31.66
N MET A 217 -16.23 18.44 30.70
CA MET A 217 -17.60 18.01 30.97
C MET A 217 -17.65 16.57 31.47
N LEU A 218 -16.88 15.67 30.85
CA LEU A 218 -16.86 14.24 31.19
C LEU A 218 -16.07 13.94 32.48
N LEU A 219 -14.93 14.58 32.68
CA LEU A 219 -14.03 14.33 33.80
C LEU A 219 -14.37 15.19 35.04
N GLY A 220 -15.24 16.17 34.89
CA GLY A 220 -15.62 17.11 35.95
C GLY A 220 -14.57 18.19 36.22
N LYS A 221 -14.97 19.22 36.97
CA LYS A 221 -14.17 20.45 37.20
C LYS A 221 -12.84 20.24 37.96
N MET A 222 -12.64 19.07 38.58
CA MET A 222 -11.42 18.76 39.33
C MET A 222 -10.29 18.22 38.45
N CYS A 223 -10.59 17.82 37.21
CA CYS A 223 -9.65 17.29 36.24
C CYS A 223 -9.51 18.30 35.09
N ALA A 224 -8.89 19.45 35.37
CA ALA A 224 -8.38 20.28 34.28
C ALA A 224 -7.14 19.57 33.69
N PRO A 225 -7.05 19.40 32.35
CA PRO A 225 -5.82 18.93 31.71
C PRO A 225 -4.70 19.97 31.84
#